data_AF-A0AAD5WME8-F1
#
_entry.id   AF-A0AAD5WME8-F1
#
_cell.length_a   1.000
_cell.length_b   1.000
_cell.length_c   1.000
_cell.angle_alpha   90.00
_cell.angle_beta   90.00
_cell.angle_gamma   90.00
#
_symmetry.space_group_name_H-M   'P 1'
#
loop_
_entity.id
_entity.type
_entity.pdbx_description
1 polymer ?
#
loop_
_entity_poly.entity_id
_entity_poly.type
_entity_poly.pdbx_seq_one_letter_code
_entity_poly.pdbx_strand_id
1 'polypeptide(L)'
;MFLSMSYGVYFFFASLMIISAVYVFFVVPETKSIPLESMGRLFEIKPVWKANEQLLAELGAEDEEFRHNADGAGLGGEKERASVDEFENKGAERNA
;
A
#
# COMPACT_ATOMS: atom_id res chain seq x y z
N MET A 1 -33.94 4.42 36.57
CA MET A 1 -32.59 4.84 36.13
C MET A 1 -32.59 5.38 34.70
N PHE A 2 -33.17 4.68 33.72
CA PHE A 2 -33.27 5.17 32.32
C PHE A 2 -34.41 6.17 32.07
N LEU A 3 -35.49 6.14 32.86
CA LEU A 3 -36.60 7.10 32.76
C LEU A 3 -36.29 8.49 33.34
N SER A 4 -35.23 8.61 34.16
CA SER A 4 -34.84 9.86 34.84
C SER A 4 -33.79 10.66 34.06
N MET A 5 -33.01 10.01 33.19
CA MET A 5 -32.15 10.70 32.22
C MET A 5 -32.91 10.79 30.90
N SER A 6 -33.68 11.86 30.73
CA SER A 6 -34.43 12.13 29.50
C SER A 6 -33.49 12.34 28.29
N TYR A 7 -33.20 13.59 27.95
CA TYR A 7 -32.34 13.94 26.82
C TYR A 7 -30.83 13.84 27.15
N GLY A 8 -30.47 13.69 28.42
CA GLY A 8 -29.08 13.63 28.89
C GLY A 8 -28.27 12.46 28.32
N VAL A 9 -28.91 11.34 27.98
CA VAL A 9 -28.24 10.17 27.39
C VAL A 9 -27.68 10.50 26.00
N TYR A 10 -28.36 11.33 25.22
CA TYR A 10 -27.88 11.73 23.90
C TYR A 10 -26.63 12.60 23.99
N PHE A 11 -26.57 13.52 24.95
CA PHE A 11 -25.36 14.32 25.19
C PHE A 11 -24.19 13.49 25.71
N PHE A 12 -24.47 12.48 26.55
CA PHE A 12 -23.44 11.55 27.00
C PHE A 12 -22.82 10.80 25.81
N PHE A 13 -23.64 10.19 24.96
CA PHE A 13 -23.14 9.53 23.75
C PHE A 13 -22.50 10.49 22.75
N ALA A 14 -23.02 11.71 22.61
CA ALA A 14 -22.39 12.73 21.76
C ALA A 14 -20.99 13.09 22.26
N SER A 15 -20.79 13.23 23.57
CA SER A 15 -19.47 13.48 24.15
C SER A 15 -18.50 12.30 23.90
N LEU A 16 -18.98 11.06 24.03
CA LEU A 16 -18.19 9.87 23.71
C LEU A 16 -17.85 9.80 22.22
N MET A 17 -18.77 10.17 21.33
CA MET A 17 -18.53 10.24 19.89
C MET A 17 -17.49 11.29 19.52
N ILE A 18 -17.52 12.46 20.16
CA ILE A 18 -16.51 13.51 19.94
C ILE A 18 -15.14 13.02 20.41
N ILE A 19 -15.04 12.42 21.60
CA ILE A 19 -13.78 11.86 22.11
C ILE A 19 -13.25 10.76 21.17
N SER A 20 -14.13 9.88 20.71
CA SER A 20 -13.79 8.83 19.74
C SER A 20 -13.28 9.42 18.42
N ALA A 21 -13.95 10.43 17.87
CA ALA A 21 -13.54 11.08 16.62
C ALA A 21 -12.16 11.72 16.73
N VAL A 22 -11.87 12.41 17.85
CA VAL A 22 -10.55 12.97 18.13
C VAL A 22 -9.49 11.86 18.23
N TYR A 23 -9.79 10.78 18.96
CA TYR A 23 -8.88 9.65 19.08
C TYR A 23 -8.57 9.01 17.72
N VAL A 24 -9.59 8.73 16.92
CA VAL A 24 -9.43 8.15 15.57
C VAL A 24 -8.60 9.07 14.69
N PHE A 25 -8.85 10.38 14.71
CA PHE A 25 -8.12 11.34 13.88
C PHE A 25 -6.62 11.42 14.21
N PHE A 26 -6.24 11.33 15.49
CA PHE A 26 -4.84 11.45 15.90
C PHE A 26 -4.08 10.12 15.93
N VAL A 27 -4.75 9.00 16.16
CA VAL A 27 -4.09 7.71 16.45
C VAL A 27 -4.22 6.71 15.29
N VAL A 28 -5.23 6.82 14.44
CA VAL A 28 -5.50 5.83 13.39
C VAL A 28 -5.07 6.39 12.02
N PRO A 29 -3.95 5.91 11.44
CA PRO A 29 -3.54 6.30 10.09
C PRO A 29 -4.48 5.71 9.03
N GLU A 30 -4.56 6.36 7.88
CA GLU A 30 -5.31 5.85 6.72
C GLU A 30 -4.57 4.64 6.12
N THR A 31 -5.13 3.44 6.28
CA THR A 31 -4.53 2.17 5.82
C THR A 31 -4.95 1.79 4.40
N LYS A 32 -5.63 2.67 3.66
CA LYS A 32 -6.17 2.34 2.34
C LYS A 32 -5.04 2.25 1.31
N SER A 33 -5.07 1.20 0.49
CA SER A 33 -4.13 0.95 -0.62
C SER A 33 -2.66 0.73 -0.21
N ILE A 34 -2.36 0.49 1.07
CA ILE A 34 -1.01 0.17 1.54
C ILE A 34 -0.82 -1.36 1.51
N PRO A 35 0.30 -1.88 0.99
CA PRO A 35 0.63 -3.31 1.06
C PRO A 35 0.82 -3.78 2.51
N LEU A 36 0.45 -5.03 2.82
CA LEU A 36 0.46 -5.56 4.20
C LEU A 36 1.87 -5.58 4.82
N GLU A 37 2.90 -5.75 4.00
CA GLU A 37 4.31 -5.69 4.35
C GLU A 37 4.77 -4.32 4.85
N SER A 38 4.10 -3.24 4.44
CA SER A 38 4.45 -1.86 4.76
C SER A 38 3.56 -1.25 5.85
N MET A 39 2.57 -1.99 6.34
CA MET A 39 1.66 -1.53 7.40
C MET A 39 2.37 -1.21 8.72
N GLY A 40 3.46 -1.92 9.05
CA GLY A 40 4.27 -1.62 10.24
C GLY A 40 4.89 -0.22 10.19
N ARG A 41 5.39 0.18 9.01
CA ARG A 41 6.00 1.50 8.76
C ARG A 41 4.97 2.63 8.88
N LEU A 42 3.70 2.36 8.54
CA LEU A 42 2.63 3.34 8.61
C LEU A 42 2.37 3.88 10.03
N PHE A 43 2.63 3.07 11.08
CA PHE A 43 2.50 3.49 12.47
C PHE A 43 3.76 4.19 13.04
N GLU A 44 4.90 4.06 12.37
CA GLU A 44 6.16 4.71 12.76
C GLU A 44 6.22 6.17 12.30
N ILE A 45 5.62 6.46 11.14
CA ILE A 45 5.59 7.79 10.53
C ILE A 45 4.64 8.71 11.30
N LYS A 46 5.20 9.74 11.93
CA LYS A 46 4.45 10.86 12.53
C LYS A 46 4.71 12.13 11.71
N PRO A 47 3.68 12.92 11.35
CA PRO A 47 2.29 12.86 11.81
C PRO A 47 1.36 11.91 11.02
N VAL A 48 0.41 11.29 11.75
CA VAL A 48 -0.52 10.24 11.28
C VAL A 48 -1.34 10.65 10.05
N TRP A 49 -1.66 11.94 9.90
CA TRP A 49 -2.44 12.47 8.77
C TRP A 49 -1.65 12.59 7.45
N LYS A 50 -0.32 12.47 7.45
CA LYS A 50 0.52 12.45 6.23
C LYS A 50 1.16 11.09 5.95
N ALA A 51 0.99 10.13 6.85
CA ALA A 51 1.67 8.83 6.75
C ALA A 51 1.30 8.07 5.46
N ASN A 52 0.04 8.17 5.01
CA ASN A 52 -0.40 7.50 3.77
C ASN A 52 0.26 8.10 2.52
N GLU A 53 0.23 9.43 2.38
CA GLU A 53 0.81 10.14 1.23
C GLU A 53 2.32 9.92 1.14
N GLN A 54 3.01 9.98 2.28
CA GLN A 54 4.45 9.74 2.34
C GLN A 54 4.82 8.31 1.98
N LEU A 55 4.13 7.32 2.55
CA LEU A 55 4.44 5.91 2.30
C LEU A 55 4.07 5.50 0.86
N LEU A 56 2.99 6.06 0.30
CA LEU A 56 2.61 5.79 -1.08
C LEU A 56 3.60 6.43 -2.08
N ALA A 57 4.07 7.65 -1.79
CA ALA A 57 5.12 8.28 -2.59
C ALA A 57 6.44 7.51 -2.53
N GLU A 58 6.82 7.01 -1.36
CA GLU A 58 8.02 6.19 -1.16
C GLU A 58 7.93 4.86 -1.91
N LEU A 59 6.81 4.14 -1.79
CA LEU A 59 6.58 2.88 -2.51
C LEU A 59 6.57 3.08 -4.03
N GLY A 60 5.98 4.18 -4.52
CA GLY A 60 5.99 4.51 -5.95
C GLY A 60 7.40 4.79 -6.47
N ALA A 61 8.24 5.45 -5.68
CA ALA A 61 9.64 5.71 -6.05
C ALA A 61 10.48 4.43 -6.04
N GLU A 62 10.27 3.53 -5.08
CA GLU A 62 10.96 2.24 -4.98
C GLU A 62 10.62 1.33 -6.19
N ASP A 63 9.34 1.29 -6.60
CA ASP A 63 8.90 0.57 -7.79
C ASP A 63 9.52 1.14 -9.09
N GLU A 64 9.60 2.46 -9.22
CA GLU A 64 10.18 3.12 -10.40
C GLU A 64 11.71 2.88 -10.48
N GLU A 65 12.41 2.94 -9.34
CA GLU A 65 13.84 2.61 -9.25
C GLU A 65 14.10 1.14 -9.59
N PHE A 66 13.27 0.22 -9.09
CA PHE A 66 13.37 -1.19 -9.42
C PHE A 66 13.22 -1.45 -10.93
N ARG A 67 12.24 -0.80 -11.58
CA ARG A 67 12.04 -0.89 -13.03
C ARG A 67 13.23 -0.36 -13.82
N HIS A 68 13.74 0.81 -13.42
CA HIS A 68 14.91 1.41 -14.07
C HIS A 68 16.16 0.53 -13.94
N ASN A 69 16.39 -0.06 -12.77
CA ASN A 69 17.51 -0.98 -12.55
C ASN A 69 17.34 -2.33 -13.26
N ALA A 70 16.11 -2.84 -13.39
CA ALA A 70 15.83 -4.07 -14.14
C ALA A 70 16.11 -3.90 -15.65
N ASP A 71 15.75 -2.74 -16.22
CA ASP A 71 16.06 -2.41 -17.61
C ASP A 71 17.58 -2.22 -17.81
N GLY A 72 18.27 -1.64 -16.82
CA GLY A 72 19.74 -1.51 -16.82
C GLY A 72 20.51 -2.83 -16.62
N ALA A 73 19.92 -3.81 -15.94
CA ALA A 73 20.53 -5.12 -15.65
C ALA A 73 20.36 -6.16 -16.78
N GLY A 74 19.70 -5.83 -17.90
CA GLY A 74 19.65 -6.69 -19.08
C GLY A 74 18.78 -7.96 -18.96
N LEU A 75 18.07 -8.13 -17.84
CA LEU A 75 17.31 -9.35 -17.54
C LEU A 75 16.06 -9.53 -18.41
N GLY A 76 15.52 -8.44 -18.97
CA GLY A 76 14.40 -8.48 -19.91
C GLY A 76 14.81 -9.00 -21.29
N GLY A 77 15.92 -8.50 -21.82
CA GLY A 77 16.40 -8.87 -23.16
C GLY A 77 17.00 -10.27 -23.23
N GLU A 78 17.63 -10.75 -22.17
CA GLU A 78 18.25 -12.08 -22.15
C GLU A 78 17.20 -13.20 -22.12
N LYS A 79 16.11 -13.05 -21.36
CA LYS A 79 15.00 -14.03 -21.36
C LYS A 79 14.24 -14.04 -22.67
N GLU A 80 14.04 -12.87 -23.29
CA GLU A 80 13.35 -12.78 -24.58
C GLU A 80 14.20 -13.38 -25.70
N ARG A 81 15.50 -13.05 -25.79
CA ARG A 81 16.43 -13.67 -26.75
C ARG A 81 16.59 -15.18 -26.54
N ALA A 82 16.78 -15.64 -25.30
CA ALA A 82 16.91 -17.06 -25.02
C ALA A 82 15.64 -17.85 -25.41
N SER A 83 14.46 -17.28 -25.22
CA SER A 83 13.21 -17.91 -25.67
C SER A 83 13.09 -17.92 -27.19
N VAL A 84 13.44 -16.83 -27.88
CA VAL A 84 13.38 -16.72 -29.34
C VAL A 84 14.36 -17.69 -30.01
N ASP A 85 15.59 -17.78 -29.52
CA ASP A 85 16.61 -18.70 -30.03
C ASP A 85 16.19 -20.18 -29.83
N GLU A 86 15.52 -20.51 -28.72
CA GLU A 86 15.01 -21.86 -28.47
C GLU A 86 13.83 -22.22 -29.40
N PHE A 87 12.96 -21.25 -29.73
CA PHE A 87 11.88 -21.45 -30.70
C PHE A 87 12.40 -21.59 -32.14
N GLU A 88 13.44 -20.84 -32.51
CA GLU A 88 14.04 -20.89 -33.84
C GLU A 88 14.77 -22.22 -34.09
N ASN A 89 15.52 -22.70 -33.09
CA ASN A 89 16.22 -23.99 -33.18
C ASN A 89 15.25 -25.19 -33.29
N LYS A 90 14.19 -25.21 -32.47
CA LYS A 90 13.12 -26.22 -32.57
C LYS A 90 12.34 -26.15 -33.89
N GLY A 91 12.24 -24.97 -34.50
CA GLY A 91 11.60 -24.78 -35.80
C GLY A 91 12.45 -25.31 -36.97
N ALA A 92 13.77 -25.16 -36.87
CA ALA A 92 14.73 -25.67 -37.85
C ALA A 92 14.82 -27.20 -37.82
N GLU A 93 14.85 -27.83 -36.65
CA GLU A 93 14.90 -29.30 -36.50
C GLU A 93 13.61 -30.01 -36.98
N ARG A 94 12.48 -29.30 -37.04
CA ARG A 94 11.18 -29.87 -37.44
C ARG A 94 10.91 -29.83 -38.95
N ASN A 95 11.75 -29.13 -39.72
CA ASN A 95 11.63 -28.98 -41.19
C ASN A 95 12.77 -29.65 -41.98
N ALA A 96 13.68 -30.36 -41.30
CA ALA A 96 14.70 -31.23 -41.89
C ALA A 96 14.27 -32.70 -41.79
#